data_AF-A0A662P0D2-F1
#
_entry.id   AF-A0A662P0D2-F1
#
_cell.length_a   1.000
_cell.length_b   1.000
_cell.length_c   1.000
_cell.angle_alpha   90.00
_cell.angle_beta   90.00
_cell.angle_gamma   90.00
#
_symmetry.space_group_name_H-M   'P 1'
#
loop_
_entity.id
_entity.type
_entity.pdbx_description
1 polymer ?
#
loop_
_entity_poly.entity_id
_entity_poly.type
_entity_poly.pdbx_seq_one_letter_code
_entity_poly.pdbx_strand_id
1 'polypeptide(L)' 'MRVVNIVASVDLGSDVNLEGSFEVLPKSIYESDQFPALTYQMERPKVSFIIFCTGKMVCTGAKTRHELV' A
#
# COMPACT_ATOMS: atom_id res chain seq x y z
N MET A 1 14.81 -3.15 -23.24
CA MET A 1 14.45 -2.48 -21.97
C MET A 1 13.49 -3.40 -21.21
N ARG A 2 13.79 -3.77 -19.97
CA ARG A 2 12.95 -4.68 -19.15
C ARG A 2 12.49 -3.91 -17.91
N VAL A 3 11.19 -3.83 -17.67
CA VAL A 3 10.65 -3.27 -16.43
C VAL A 3 10.96 -4.24 -15.29
N VAL A 4 11.51 -3.73 -14.19
CA VAL A 4 11.87 -4.53 -13.00
C VAL A 4 11.07 -4.16 -11.76
N ASN A 5 10.50 -2.96 -11.76
CA ASN A 5 9.63 -2.45 -10.72
C ASN A 5 8.83 -1.27 -11.29
N ILE A 6 7.57 -1.16 -10.88
CA ILE A 6 6.72 0.00 -11.11
C ILE A 6 6.28 0.49 -9.73
N VAL A 7 6.40 1.78 -9.53
CA VAL A 7 5.89 2.49 -8.36
C VAL A 7 4.72 3.35 -8.83
N ALA A 8 3.59 3.23 -8.14
CA ALA A 8 2.40 4.04 -8.39
C ALA A 8 1.96 4.73 -7.10
N SER A 9 1.44 5.94 -7.24
CA SER A 9 0.77 6.65 -6.14
C SER A 9 -0.70 6.78 -6.47
N VAL A 10 -1.53 6.64 -5.43
CA VAL A 10 -3.00 6.74 -5.50
C VAL A 10 -3.44 7.72 -4.42
N ASP A 11 -4.47 8.49 -4.72
CA ASP A 11 -5.15 9.36 -3.77
C ASP A 11 -6.62 8.91 -3.70
N LEU A 12 -7.06 8.48 -2.51
CA LEU A 12 -8.44 8.05 -2.28
C LEU A 12 -9.40 9.23 -2.12
N GLY A 13 -8.88 10.45 -1.91
CA GLY A 13 -9.68 11.67 -1.76
C GLY A 13 -10.40 11.80 -0.40
N SER A 14 -10.15 10.89 0.53
CA SER A 14 -10.74 10.89 1.87
C SER A 14 -9.80 10.26 2.88
N ASP A 15 -9.94 10.64 4.15
CA ASP A 15 -9.17 10.04 5.23
C ASP A 15 -9.47 8.54 5.38
N VAL A 16 -8.45 7.79 5.81
CA VAL A 16 -8.50 6.34 6.03
C VAL A 16 -8.25 6.04 7.50
N ASN A 17 -9.14 5.25 8.10
CA ASN A 17 -8.92 4.70 9.42
C ASN A 17 -7.86 3.59 9.35
N LEU A 18 -6.62 3.92 9.72
CA LEU A 18 -5.48 2.98 9.68
C LEU A 18 -5.63 1.85 10.71
N GLU A 19 -6.16 2.12 11.90
CA GLU A 19 -6.39 1.10 12.94
C GLU A 19 -7.42 0.06 12.45
N GLY A 20 -8.56 0.53 11.95
CA GLY A 20 -9.58 -0.36 11.38
C GLY A 20 -9.06 -1.12 10.16
N SER A 21 -8.21 -0.49 9.34
CA SER A 21 -7.59 -1.17 8.19
C SER A 21 -6.61 -2.26 8.64
N PHE A 22 -5.85 -2.04 9.71
CA PHE A 22 -4.91 -3.01 10.30
C PHE A 22 -5.62 -4.25 10.83
N GLU A 23 -6.79 -4.08 11.46
CA GLU A 23 -7.59 -5.19 11.97
C GLU A 23 -8.10 -6.13 10.86
N VAL A 24 -8.36 -5.60 9.66
CA VAL A 24 -8.96 -6.35 8.56
C VAL A 24 -7.91 -6.85 7.55
N LEU A 25 -6.79 -6.15 7.39
CA LEU A 25 -5.76 -6.50 6.42
C LEU A 25 -4.73 -7.49 7.02
N PRO A 26 -4.73 -8.76 6.58
CA PRO A 26 -3.76 -9.73 7.06
C PRO A 26 -2.35 -9.34 6.60
N LYS A 27 -1.33 -9.58 7.45
CA LYS A 27 0.07 -9.24 7.13
C LYS A 27 0.29 -7.73 6.85
N SER A 28 -0.58 -6.89 7.42
CA SER A 28 -0.29 -5.47 7.54
C SER A 28 0.57 -5.20 8.79
N ILE A 29 1.30 -4.10 8.77
CA ILE A 29 2.08 -3.60 9.91
C ILE A 29 1.71 -2.14 10.08
N TYR A 30 1.31 -1.78 11.30
CA TYR A 30 0.99 -0.41 11.68
C TYR A 30 1.54 -0.14 13.08
N GLU A 31 2.54 0.74 13.16
CA GLU A 31 3.16 1.20 14.41
C GLU A 31 3.27 2.72 14.33
N SER A 32 2.20 3.42 14.76
CA SER A 32 2.05 4.88 14.61
C SER A 32 3.21 5.68 15.18
N ASP A 33 3.81 5.18 16.26
CA ASP A 33 4.93 5.83 16.96
C ASP A 33 6.24 5.77 16.16
N GLN A 34 6.38 4.76 15.28
CA GLN A 34 7.57 4.58 14.43
C GLN A 34 7.35 5.12 13.02
N PHE A 35 6.15 4.92 12.45
CA PHE A 35 5.85 5.31 11.08
C PHE A 35 4.36 5.67 10.92
N PRO A 36 4.03 6.87 10.40
CA PRO A 36 2.65 7.36 10.32
C PRO A 36 1.89 6.81 9.11
N ALA A 37 2.06 5.52 8.80
CA ALA A 37 1.38 4.84 7.71
C ALA A 37 1.28 3.34 7.97
N LEU A 38 0.21 2.73 7.44
CA LEU A 38 0.05 1.29 7.42
C LEU A 38 0.78 0.71 6.22
N THR A 39 1.59 -0.32 6.45
CA THR A 39 2.21 -1.09 5.36
C THR A 39 1.47 -2.40 5.18
N TYR A 40 1.17 -2.79 3.94
CA TYR A 40 0.45 -4.02 3.63
C TYR A 40 1.12 -4.75 2.48
N GLN A 41 1.35 -6.06 2.63
CA GLN A 41 1.91 -6.90 1.58
C GLN A 41 0.84 -7.84 1.02
N MET A 42 0.53 -7.65 -0.26
CA MET A 42 -0.34 -8.55 -1.01
C MET A 42 0.49 -9.67 -1.64
N GLU A 43 0.00 -10.91 -1.53
CA GLU A 43 0.72 -12.07 -2.07
C GLU A 43 0.50 -12.25 -3.57
N ARG A 44 -0.68 -11.87 -4.08
CA ARG A 44 -1.05 -12.05 -5.49
C ARG A 44 -1.95 -10.89 -5.98
N PRO A 45 -1.43 -9.99 -6.84
CA PRO A 45 -0.03 -9.88 -7.28
C PRO A 45 0.93 -9.59 -6.12
N LYS A 46 2.22 -9.93 -6.28
CA LYS A 46 3.24 -9.71 -5.25
C LYS A 46 3.63 -8.23 -5.20
N VAL A 47 2.86 -7.45 -4.46
CA VAL A 47 3.02 -5.99 -4.34
C VAL A 47 2.91 -5.54 -2.88
N SER A 48 3.52 -4.39 -2.59
CA SER A 48 3.49 -3.76 -1.27
C SER A 48 2.84 -2.39 -1.33
N PHE A 49 1.98 -2.12 -0.36
CA PHE A 49 1.26 -0.86 -0.19
C PHE A 49 1.75 -0.13 1.05
N ILE A 50 1.83 1.20 0.95
CA ILE A 50 2.02 2.12 2.07
C ILE A 50 0.83 3.07 2.05
N ILE A 51 0.01 3.05 3.10
CA ILE A 51 -1.27 3.76 3.20
C ILE A 51 -1.18 4.79 4.32
N PHE A 52 -1.43 6.06 3.97
CA PHE A 52 -1.44 7.17 4.92
C PHE A 52 -2.86 7.47 5.39
N CYS A 53 -3.00 8.02 6.59
CA CYS A 53 -4.31 8.41 7.14
C CYS A 53 -5.03 9.45 6.28
N THR A 54 -4.30 10.21 5.46
CA THR A 54 -4.83 11.21 4.51
C THR A 54 -5.51 10.60 3.27
N GLY A 55 -5.53 9.27 3.13
CA GLY A 55 -6.03 8.60 1.93
C GLY A 55 -5.03 8.48 0.79
N LYS A 56 -3.82 9.04 0.96
CA LYS A 56 -2.72 8.80 0.02
C LYS A 56 -2.18 7.40 0.20
N MET A 57 -1.81 6.78 -0.92
CA MET A 57 -1.23 5.44 -0.94
C MET A 57 -0.11 5.35 -1.98
N VAL A 58 0.89 4.51 -1.70
CA VAL A 58 1.95 4.13 -2.63
C VAL A 58 1.93 2.62 -2.81
N CYS A 59 1.92 2.15 -4.06
CA CYS A 59 2.05 0.75 -4.43
C CYS A 59 3.40 0.51 -5.12
N THR A 60 4.08 -0.57 -4.74
CA THR A 60 5.40 -0.94 -5.27
C THR A 60 5.51 -2.45 -5.50
N GLY A 61 6.45 -2.89 -6.33
CA GLY A 61 6.74 -4.31 -6.55
C GLY A 61 6.09 -4.90 -7.80
N ALA A 62 5.21 -4.13 -8.46
CA ALA A 62 4.61 -4.52 -9.72
C ALA A 62 5.66 -4.56 -10.84
N LYS A 63 5.59 -5.59 -11.70
CA LYS A 63 6.44 -5.74 -12.89
C LYS A 63 5.69 -5.37 -14.17
N THR A 64 4.37 -5.31 -14.11
CA THR A 64 3.51 -4.91 -15.22
C THR A 64 2.44 -3.94 -14.74
N ARG A 65 1.89 -3.13 -15.66
CA ARG A 65 0.81 -2.20 -15.31
C ARG A 65 -0.44 -2.93 -14.81
N HIS A 66 -0.73 -4.12 -15.33
CA HIS A 66 -1.88 -4.93 -14.92
C HIS A 66 -1.80 -5.40 -13.45
N GLU A 67 -0.62 -5.37 -12.83
CA GLU A 67 -0.47 -5.69 -11.40
C GLU A 67 -0.76 -4.49 -10.48
N LEU A 68 -1.03 -3.31 -11.06
CA LEU A 68 -1.35 -2.07 -10.34
C LEU A 68 -2.84 -1.68 -10.40
N VAL A 69 -3.63 -2.33 -11.27
CA VAL A 69 -5.06 -2.06 -11.51
C VAL A 69 -5.92 -3.23 -11.09
#